data_AF-A0A6N8SHR2-F1
#
_entry.id   AF-A0A6N8SHR2-F1
#
_cell.length_a   1.000
_cell.length_b   1.000
_cell.length_c   1.000
_cell.angle_alpha   90.00
_cell.angle_beta   90.00
_cell.angle_gamma   90.00
#
_symmetry.space_group_name_H-M   'P 1'
#
loop_
_entity.id
_entity.type
_entity.pdbx_description
1 polymer ?
#
loop_
_entity_poly.entity_id
_entity_poly.type
_entity_poly.pdbx_seq_one_letter_code
_entity_poly.pdbx_strand_id
1 'polypeptide(L)'
;MRYIRALTVLGLVPLCLTTAAITPSRADHWNLERTGLSAPSRLVKFRGTYYATVENATVRDLEIHGNVVIEASNVTMANVRLVSEAPWHALRVMESATGFTLQESEIDGAGGTVNGVYGFGTFLRNDIHGVDNGINVIAPSTIRDNYIHDFRTSTDGHYDGIEINGGHDIQIVHNLIVNEHDQTSAVMMNNEFSGLSNISIENNRLVGGGYTIYLDGRKGGGAVDDASIRIIGNEIGGGRWGNFAFYDSQPVVEGNNARK
;
A
#
# COMPACT_ATOMS: atom_id res chain seq x y z
N MET A 1 8.27 62.72 -53.54
CA MET A 1 7.54 62.25 -52.34
C MET A 1 7.86 60.78 -52.16
N ARG A 2 8.95 60.42 -51.45
CA ARG A 2 8.97 59.98 -50.04
C ARG A 2 7.72 59.23 -49.60
N TYR A 3 7.84 57.91 -49.39
CA TYR A 3 7.55 57.23 -48.11
C TYR A 3 8.24 55.86 -48.08
N ILE A 4 9.30 55.76 -47.28
CA ILE A 4 9.91 54.52 -46.82
C ILE A 4 9.03 54.03 -45.66
N ARG A 5 8.47 52.82 -45.73
CA ARG A 5 7.81 52.18 -44.58
C ARG A 5 8.82 51.28 -43.89
N ALA A 6 9.13 51.63 -42.65
CA ALA A 6 9.93 50.83 -41.74
C ALA A 6 9.19 49.52 -41.40
N LEU A 7 9.88 48.40 -41.56
CA LEU A 7 9.43 47.09 -41.11
C LEU A 7 9.87 46.93 -39.64
N THR A 8 8.94 47.06 -38.71
CA THR A 8 9.20 46.85 -37.28
C THR A 8 9.26 45.34 -37.03
N VAL A 9 10.44 44.83 -36.68
CA VAL A 9 10.61 43.46 -36.19
C VAL A 9 10.06 43.41 -34.77
N LEU A 10 8.90 42.77 -34.57
CA LEU A 10 8.45 42.38 -33.23
C LEU A 10 9.34 41.23 -32.74
N GLY A 11 10.10 41.48 -31.67
CA GLY A 11 10.83 40.43 -30.97
C GLY A 11 9.85 39.46 -30.29
N LEU A 12 10.01 38.16 -30.56
CA LEU A 12 9.38 37.11 -29.77
C LEU A 12 9.99 37.13 -28.37
N VAL A 13 9.20 37.48 -27.36
CA VAL A 13 9.52 37.21 -25.95
C VAL A 13 9.14 35.76 -25.68
N PRO A 14 10.04 34.89 -25.20
CA PRO A 14 9.68 33.53 -24.84
C PRO A 14 8.76 33.59 -23.62
N LEU A 15 7.53 33.11 -23.78
CA LEU A 15 6.58 32.96 -22.69
C LEU A 15 7.05 31.79 -21.81
N CYS A 16 7.75 32.11 -20.71
CA CYS A 16 8.08 31.13 -19.68
C CYS A 16 6.78 30.77 -18.94
N LEU A 17 6.16 29.66 -19.32
CA LEU A 17 5.07 29.05 -18.57
C LEU A 17 5.65 28.54 -17.26
N THR A 18 5.47 29.32 -16.19
CA THR A 18 5.67 28.82 -14.84
C THR A 18 4.52 27.88 -14.53
N THR A 19 4.81 26.59 -14.40
CA THR A 19 3.89 25.64 -13.80
C THR A 19 3.78 26.00 -12.32
N ALA A 20 2.70 26.71 -11.96
CA ALA A 20 2.34 26.86 -10.56
C ALA A 20 2.06 25.45 -10.01
N ALA A 21 2.90 25.01 -9.07
CA ALA A 21 2.61 23.80 -8.31
C ALA A 21 1.31 24.03 -7.56
N ILE A 22 0.25 23.30 -7.94
CA ILE A 22 -0.98 23.24 -7.16
C ILE A 22 -0.59 22.55 -5.86
N THR A 23 -0.41 23.33 -4.79
CA THR A 23 -0.36 22.78 -3.43
C THR A 23 -1.79 22.32 -3.14
N PRO A 24 -2.07 21.01 -3.03
CA PRO A 24 -3.43 20.60 -2.76
C PRO A 24 -3.85 21.15 -1.39
N SER A 25 -5.13 21.47 -1.20
CA SER A 25 -5.62 22.00 0.07
C SER A 25 -5.62 20.89 1.13
N ARG A 26 -5.30 21.19 2.39
CA ARG A 26 -5.14 20.23 3.51
C ARG A 26 -6.36 19.31 3.78
N ALA A 27 -7.48 19.52 3.08
CA ALA A 27 -8.69 18.72 3.21
C ALA A 27 -8.88 17.66 2.10
N ASP A 28 -8.11 17.74 0.99
CA ASP A 28 -8.27 16.90 -0.22
C ASP A 28 -7.09 15.94 -0.48
N HIS A 29 -6.20 15.71 0.49
CA HIS A 29 -4.89 15.05 0.26
C HIS A 29 -4.92 13.52 0.20
N TRP A 30 -5.95 12.88 0.76
CA TRP A 30 -6.04 11.41 0.80
C TRP A 30 -7.06 10.99 -0.24
N ASN A 31 -6.60 10.87 -1.49
CA ASN A 31 -7.43 10.80 -2.69
C ASN A 31 -8.19 9.47 -2.83
N LEU A 32 -9.17 9.25 -1.95
CA LEU A 32 -10.09 8.10 -1.95
C LEU A 32 -10.79 7.91 -3.32
N GLU A 33 -10.99 8.99 -4.07
CA GLU A 33 -11.60 8.95 -5.41
C GLU A 33 -10.71 8.28 -6.47
N ARG A 34 -9.43 8.04 -6.17
CA ARG A 34 -8.48 7.38 -7.07
C ARG A 34 -7.94 6.05 -6.55
N THR A 35 -8.46 5.56 -5.42
CA THR A 35 -8.15 4.24 -4.89
C THR A 35 -9.26 3.25 -5.23
N GLY A 36 -8.91 2.00 -5.47
CA GLY A 36 -9.86 0.97 -5.87
C GLY A 36 -10.13 0.96 -7.38
N LEU A 37 -11.30 0.47 -7.78
CA LEU A 37 -11.64 0.17 -9.17
C LEU A 37 -11.66 1.42 -10.06
N SER A 38 -10.86 1.42 -11.12
CA SER A 38 -10.84 2.52 -12.10
C SER A 38 -12.02 2.48 -13.08
N ALA A 39 -12.67 1.33 -13.28
CA ALA A 39 -13.84 1.20 -14.14
C ALA A 39 -14.76 0.04 -13.71
N PRO A 40 -15.52 0.18 -12.61
CA PRO A 40 -16.35 -0.90 -12.05
C PRO A 40 -17.44 -1.42 -13.01
N SER A 41 -17.88 -0.63 -13.98
CA SER A 41 -18.89 -1.05 -14.97
C SER A 41 -18.37 -2.04 -16.01
N ARG A 42 -17.05 -2.26 -16.09
CA ARG A 42 -16.42 -3.16 -17.08
C ARG A 42 -16.24 -4.59 -16.58
N LEU A 43 -16.48 -4.83 -15.29
CA LEU A 43 -16.12 -6.09 -14.66
C LEU A 43 -16.91 -7.28 -15.21
N VAL A 44 -16.18 -8.35 -15.55
CA VAL A 44 -16.74 -9.65 -15.91
C VAL A 44 -16.57 -10.61 -14.74
N LYS A 45 -17.66 -11.29 -14.38
CA LYS A 45 -17.67 -12.19 -13.22
C LYS A 45 -16.89 -13.48 -13.51
N PHE A 46 -16.08 -13.88 -12.53
CA PHE A 46 -15.41 -15.17 -12.45
C PHE A 46 -15.70 -15.78 -11.08
N ARG A 47 -15.86 -17.10 -11.01
CA ARG A 47 -16.11 -17.82 -9.74
C ARG A 47 -15.07 -18.93 -9.56
N GLY A 48 -14.58 -19.07 -8.33
CA GLY A 48 -13.57 -20.04 -7.95
C GLY A 48 -12.17 -19.42 -7.87
N THR A 49 -11.15 -20.27 -7.81
CA THR A 49 -9.76 -19.83 -7.75
C THR A 49 -9.27 -19.40 -9.13
N TYR A 50 -8.73 -18.19 -9.23
CA TYR A 50 -8.07 -17.70 -10.43
C TYR A 50 -6.56 -17.93 -10.31
N TYR A 51 -5.99 -18.73 -11.20
CA TYR A 51 -4.56 -18.98 -11.28
C TYR A 51 -3.94 -18.15 -12.40
N ALA A 52 -3.03 -17.25 -12.07
CA ALA A 52 -2.24 -16.50 -13.05
C ALA A 52 -0.94 -17.25 -13.36
N THR A 53 -0.98 -18.09 -14.40
CA THR A 53 0.08 -19.04 -14.75
C THR A 53 0.86 -18.67 -16.01
N VAL A 54 0.53 -17.55 -16.63
CA VAL A 54 1.16 -17.08 -17.88
C VAL A 54 2.06 -15.89 -17.58
N GLU A 55 3.34 -16.01 -17.90
CA GLU A 55 4.30 -14.91 -17.73
C GLU A 55 3.91 -13.70 -18.56
N ASN A 56 4.15 -12.50 -18.02
CA ASN A 56 3.82 -11.22 -18.66
C ASN A 56 2.32 -11.02 -18.94
N ALA A 57 1.45 -11.83 -18.33
CA ALA A 57 0.02 -11.69 -18.51
C ALA A 57 -0.50 -10.37 -17.93
N THR A 58 -1.42 -9.74 -18.65
CA THR A 58 -2.23 -8.64 -18.14
C THR A 58 -3.65 -9.12 -17.92
N VAL A 59 -4.09 -9.16 -16.67
CA VAL A 59 -5.44 -9.51 -16.26
C VAL A 59 -6.16 -8.23 -15.86
N ARG A 60 -7.36 -8.02 -16.40
CA ARG A 60 -8.11 -6.78 -16.16
C ARG A 60 -9.60 -6.97 -16.29
N ASP A 61 -10.34 -6.03 -15.69
CA ASP A 61 -11.79 -5.93 -15.79
C ASP A 61 -12.50 -7.21 -15.29
N LEU A 62 -12.04 -7.79 -14.18
CA LEU A 62 -12.63 -9.00 -13.59
C LEU A 62 -13.22 -8.75 -12.20
N GLU A 63 -14.37 -9.37 -11.93
CA GLU A 63 -14.91 -9.53 -10.59
C GLU A 63 -14.80 -11.01 -10.19
N ILE A 64 -13.82 -11.34 -9.37
CA ILE A 64 -13.48 -12.68 -8.93
C ILE A 64 -14.18 -12.94 -7.60
N HIS A 65 -15.04 -13.96 -7.56
CA HIS A 65 -15.64 -14.51 -6.33
C HIS A 65 -14.90 -15.80 -5.99
N GLY A 66 -13.92 -15.72 -5.09
CA GLY A 66 -13.00 -16.80 -4.78
C GLY A 66 -11.66 -16.28 -4.27
N ASN A 67 -10.55 -16.85 -4.74
CA ASN A 67 -9.20 -16.40 -4.39
C ASN A 67 -8.31 -16.37 -5.64
N VAL A 68 -7.18 -15.67 -5.55
CA VAL A 68 -6.21 -15.52 -6.63
C VAL A 68 -4.88 -16.12 -6.20
N VAL A 69 -4.25 -16.87 -7.10
CA VAL A 69 -2.89 -17.38 -6.93
C VAL A 69 -2.05 -16.93 -8.12
N ILE A 70 -0.99 -16.17 -7.85
CA ILE A 70 -0.03 -15.72 -8.87
C ILE A 70 1.14 -16.68 -8.87
N GLU A 71 1.31 -17.43 -9.96
CA GLU A 71 2.37 -18.44 -10.12
C GLU A 71 3.43 -18.02 -11.14
N ALA A 72 3.07 -17.14 -12.08
CA ALA A 72 3.97 -16.66 -13.13
C ALA A 72 4.51 -15.25 -12.88
N SER A 73 5.69 -14.98 -13.44
CA SER A 73 6.37 -13.69 -13.30
C SER A 73 5.79 -12.60 -14.21
N ASN A 74 6.02 -11.34 -13.84
CA ASN A 74 5.62 -10.13 -14.57
C ASN A 74 4.11 -10.04 -14.85
N VAL A 75 3.29 -10.68 -14.02
CA VAL A 75 1.83 -10.56 -14.13
C VAL A 75 1.39 -9.18 -13.64
N THR A 76 0.54 -8.52 -14.42
CA THR A 76 -0.14 -7.28 -14.02
C THR A 76 -1.64 -7.52 -13.89
N MET A 77 -2.22 -7.18 -12.74
CA MET A 77 -3.66 -7.16 -12.49
C MET A 77 -4.13 -5.72 -12.31
N ALA A 78 -5.13 -5.30 -13.09
CA ALA A 78 -5.65 -3.94 -13.04
C ALA A 78 -7.18 -3.88 -13.16
N ASN A 79 -7.85 -3.01 -12.40
CA ASN A 79 -9.31 -2.95 -12.36
C ASN A 79 -9.94 -4.32 -12.09
N VAL A 80 -9.46 -4.98 -11.02
CA VAL A 80 -9.99 -6.26 -10.55
C VAL A 80 -10.69 -6.06 -9.22
N ARG A 81 -11.89 -6.60 -9.08
CA ARG A 81 -12.53 -6.80 -7.78
C ARG A 81 -12.34 -8.25 -7.36
N LEU A 82 -11.78 -8.47 -6.19
CA LEU A 82 -11.63 -9.79 -5.60
C LEU A 82 -12.47 -9.84 -4.32
N VAL A 83 -13.60 -10.55 -4.38
CA VAL A 83 -14.43 -10.87 -3.21
C VAL A 83 -14.07 -12.28 -2.75
N SER A 84 -13.48 -12.39 -1.57
CA SER A 84 -12.96 -13.65 -1.04
C SER A 84 -13.60 -14.03 0.27
N GLU A 85 -13.94 -15.30 0.40
CA GLU A 85 -14.27 -15.95 1.67
C GLU A 85 -13.23 -17.05 1.99
N ALA A 86 -12.09 -17.05 1.29
CA ALA A 86 -11.03 -18.02 1.53
C ALA A 86 -10.44 -17.79 2.93
N PRO A 87 -10.24 -18.84 3.74
CA PRO A 87 -9.89 -18.65 5.15
C PRO A 87 -8.54 -17.94 5.35
N TRP A 88 -7.58 -18.14 4.44
CA TRP A 88 -6.22 -17.66 4.62
C TRP A 88 -5.86 -16.46 3.77
N HIS A 89 -5.94 -16.56 2.44
CA HIS A 89 -5.43 -15.54 1.54
C HIS A 89 -6.43 -15.27 0.42
N ALA A 90 -6.86 -14.02 0.27
CA ALA A 90 -7.61 -13.60 -0.90
C ALA A 90 -6.69 -13.65 -2.12
N LEU A 91 -5.53 -13.00 -2.05
CA LEU A 91 -4.49 -13.04 -3.06
C LEU A 91 -3.18 -13.61 -2.51
N ARG A 92 -2.66 -14.64 -3.17
CA ARG A 92 -1.36 -15.25 -2.86
C ARG A 92 -0.40 -15.05 -4.03
N VAL A 93 0.75 -14.41 -3.77
CA VAL A 93 1.86 -14.35 -4.74
C VAL A 93 2.89 -15.40 -4.37
N MET A 94 3.11 -16.40 -5.22
CA MET A 94 4.07 -17.47 -4.96
C MET A 94 5.52 -16.95 -5.03
N GLU A 95 6.44 -17.60 -4.33
CA GLU A 95 7.84 -17.16 -4.18
C GLU A 95 8.57 -17.04 -5.54
N SER A 96 8.20 -17.86 -6.52
CA SER A 96 8.77 -17.81 -7.87
C SER A 96 8.17 -16.71 -8.77
N ALA A 97 7.04 -16.11 -8.38
CA ALA A 97 6.27 -15.18 -9.20
C ALA A 97 6.74 -13.72 -9.00
N THR A 98 7.93 -13.41 -9.52
CA THR A 98 8.53 -12.07 -9.38
C THR A 98 7.92 -11.05 -10.34
N GLY A 99 8.00 -9.76 -10.01
CA GLY A 99 7.52 -8.68 -10.89
C GLY A 99 5.99 -8.54 -10.93
N PHE A 100 5.26 -9.11 -9.96
CA PHE A 100 3.82 -8.94 -9.87
C PHE A 100 3.42 -7.48 -9.59
N THR A 101 2.39 -7.01 -10.28
CA THR A 101 1.74 -5.71 -10.02
C THR A 101 0.24 -5.88 -9.85
N LEU A 102 -0.32 -5.36 -8.76
CA LEU A 102 -1.75 -5.16 -8.57
C LEU A 102 -2.03 -3.66 -8.48
N GLN A 103 -2.92 -3.15 -9.33
CA GLN A 103 -3.24 -1.72 -9.33
C GLN A 103 -4.72 -1.43 -9.55
N GLU A 104 -5.20 -0.31 -9.00
CA GLU A 104 -6.57 0.18 -9.22
C GLU A 104 -7.61 -0.91 -9.05
N SER A 105 -7.44 -1.72 -7.99
CA SER A 105 -8.20 -2.93 -7.74
C SER A 105 -8.78 -2.90 -6.32
N GLU A 106 -9.81 -3.71 -6.10
CA GLU A 106 -10.47 -3.88 -4.82
C GLU A 106 -10.27 -5.31 -4.32
N ILE A 107 -9.87 -5.48 -3.06
CA ILE A 107 -9.89 -6.75 -2.35
C ILE A 107 -10.86 -6.61 -1.17
N ASP A 108 -11.91 -7.42 -1.19
CA ASP A 108 -12.89 -7.56 -0.13
C ASP A 108 -12.76 -8.97 0.46
N GLY A 109 -12.32 -9.06 1.71
CA GLY A 109 -12.21 -10.34 2.44
C GLY A 109 -13.52 -10.88 3.00
N ALA A 110 -14.65 -10.19 2.78
CA ALA A 110 -16.00 -10.54 3.21
C ALA A 110 -16.14 -10.93 4.69
N GLY A 111 -15.20 -10.51 5.54
CA GLY A 111 -15.07 -10.94 6.94
C GLY A 111 -14.59 -12.39 7.13
N GLY A 112 -14.34 -13.14 6.07
CA GLY A 112 -13.91 -14.55 6.11
C GLY A 112 -12.40 -14.76 5.98
N THR A 113 -11.68 -13.77 5.46
CA THR A 113 -10.27 -13.93 5.06
C THR A 113 -9.28 -13.32 6.05
N VAL A 114 -8.19 -14.05 6.33
CA VAL A 114 -7.07 -13.53 7.13
C VAL A 114 -6.29 -12.47 6.35
N ASN A 115 -5.59 -12.81 5.26
CA ASN A 115 -4.77 -11.87 4.51
C ASN A 115 -5.45 -11.43 3.21
N GLY A 116 -5.60 -10.13 2.98
CA GLY A 116 -5.96 -9.59 1.66
C GLY A 116 -4.91 -9.95 0.63
N VAL A 117 -3.65 -9.73 0.98
CA VAL A 117 -2.48 -10.19 0.21
C VAL A 117 -1.53 -10.92 1.13
N TYR A 118 -1.07 -12.10 0.71
CA TYR A 118 0.14 -12.75 1.25
C TYR A 118 1.15 -12.92 0.12
N GLY A 119 2.25 -12.16 0.16
CA GLY A 119 3.18 -12.12 -0.96
C GLY A 119 4.05 -10.88 -1.03
N PHE A 120 4.42 -10.50 -2.24
CA PHE A 120 5.29 -9.37 -2.53
C PHE A 120 5.03 -8.84 -3.95
N GLY A 121 5.47 -7.62 -4.24
CA GLY A 121 5.29 -7.00 -5.56
C GLY A 121 5.01 -5.50 -5.48
N THR A 122 4.34 -4.99 -6.53
CA THR A 122 3.95 -3.58 -6.62
C THR A 122 2.43 -3.46 -6.44
N PHE A 123 2.00 -2.74 -5.41
CA PHE A 123 0.60 -2.54 -5.04
C PHE A 123 0.28 -1.04 -5.13
N LEU A 124 -0.48 -0.63 -6.15
CA LEU A 124 -0.73 0.78 -6.47
C LEU A 124 -2.22 1.13 -6.46
N ARG A 125 -2.63 2.08 -5.62
CA ARG A 125 -4.01 2.62 -5.65
C ARG A 125 -5.09 1.54 -5.46
N ASN A 126 -4.83 0.53 -4.65
CA ASN A 126 -5.82 -0.49 -4.33
C ASN A 126 -6.67 -0.08 -3.13
N ASP A 127 -7.88 -0.63 -3.07
CA ASP A 127 -8.78 -0.59 -1.91
C ASP A 127 -8.82 -1.99 -1.31
N ILE A 128 -8.44 -2.14 -0.03
CA ILE A 128 -8.35 -3.44 0.64
C ILE A 128 -9.11 -3.36 1.97
N HIS A 129 -10.11 -4.22 2.12
CA HIS A 129 -10.98 -4.23 3.30
C HIS A 129 -11.55 -5.63 3.60
N GLY A 130 -12.20 -5.77 4.76
CA GLY A 130 -12.89 -6.99 5.16
C GLY A 130 -11.97 -8.17 5.52
N VAL A 131 -10.70 -7.90 5.83
CA VAL A 131 -9.64 -8.88 6.12
C VAL A 131 -9.09 -8.73 7.55
N ASP A 132 -8.32 -9.71 8.07
CA ASP A 132 -7.50 -9.50 9.27
C ASP A 132 -6.32 -8.57 8.96
N ASN A 133 -5.51 -8.97 7.97
CA ASN A 133 -4.34 -8.22 7.53
C ASN A 133 -4.52 -7.73 6.09
N GLY A 134 -4.23 -6.46 5.84
CA GLY A 134 -4.30 -5.90 4.50
C GLY A 134 -3.29 -6.56 3.56
N ILE A 135 -2.00 -6.34 3.85
CA ILE A 135 -0.88 -6.92 3.09
C ILE A 135 0.14 -7.52 4.06
N ASN A 136 0.28 -8.84 4.05
CA ASN A 136 1.38 -9.55 4.70
C ASN A 136 2.52 -9.73 3.68
N VAL A 137 3.62 -9.00 3.91
CA VAL A 137 4.74 -8.85 2.99
C VAL A 137 5.85 -9.83 3.34
N ILE A 138 6.28 -10.62 2.36
CA ILE A 138 7.32 -11.65 2.56
C ILE A 138 8.61 -11.40 1.74
N ALA A 139 8.65 -10.35 0.91
CA ALA A 139 9.79 -10.01 0.06
C ALA A 139 9.72 -8.54 -0.43
N PRO A 140 10.76 -8.03 -1.14
CA PRO A 140 10.81 -6.66 -1.63
C PRO A 140 9.53 -6.20 -2.30
N SER A 141 9.02 -5.04 -1.89
CA SER A 141 7.69 -4.57 -2.29
C SER A 141 7.59 -3.05 -2.36
N THR A 142 6.75 -2.57 -3.27
CA THR A 142 6.31 -1.17 -3.33
C THR A 142 4.82 -1.12 -3.06
N ILE A 143 4.42 -0.51 -1.95
CA ILE A 143 3.05 -0.37 -1.50
C ILE A 143 2.75 1.12 -1.47
N ARG A 144 2.04 1.59 -2.50
CA ARG A 144 1.88 3.02 -2.74
C ARG A 144 0.46 3.44 -3.06
N ASP A 145 0.04 4.56 -2.48
CA ASP A 145 -1.24 5.21 -2.77
C ASP A 145 -2.45 4.29 -2.48
N ASN A 146 -2.33 3.26 -1.66
CA ASN A 146 -3.43 2.33 -1.34
C ASN A 146 -4.30 2.86 -0.19
N TYR A 147 -5.53 2.37 -0.13
CA TYR A 147 -6.44 2.53 1.00
C TYR A 147 -6.69 1.17 1.65
N ILE A 148 -6.37 1.03 2.94
CA ILE A 148 -6.54 -0.21 3.71
C ILE A 148 -7.36 0.12 4.97
N HIS A 149 -8.52 -0.48 5.12
CA HIS A 149 -9.53 -0.07 6.12
C HIS A 149 -10.58 -1.16 6.34
N ASP A 150 -11.50 -0.92 7.28
CA ASP A 150 -12.66 -1.79 7.54
C ASP A 150 -12.24 -3.26 7.71
N PHE A 151 -11.29 -3.50 8.61
CA PHE A 151 -10.82 -4.83 8.97
C PHE A 151 -11.96 -5.66 9.55
N ARG A 152 -11.90 -6.97 9.34
CA ARG A 152 -12.96 -7.86 9.83
C ARG A 152 -13.05 -7.83 11.36
N THR A 153 -14.23 -8.05 11.89
CA THR A 153 -14.43 -8.35 13.32
C THR A 153 -14.42 -9.86 13.56
N SER A 154 -13.35 -10.37 14.17
CA SER A 154 -13.16 -11.75 14.61
C SER A 154 -12.58 -11.75 16.04
N THR A 155 -12.77 -12.82 16.83
CA THR A 155 -12.28 -12.85 18.22
C THR A 155 -10.79 -13.09 18.34
N ASP A 156 -10.18 -13.67 17.30
CA ASP A 156 -8.80 -14.16 17.29
C ASP A 156 -7.94 -13.43 16.25
N GLY A 157 -8.48 -12.39 15.60
CA GLY A 157 -7.80 -11.66 14.54
C GLY A 157 -6.65 -10.82 15.10
N HIS A 158 -5.51 -10.87 14.40
CA HIS A 158 -4.46 -9.87 14.49
C HIS A 158 -4.70 -8.91 13.34
N TYR A 159 -4.90 -7.62 13.61
CA TYR A 159 -5.29 -6.65 12.59
C TYR A 159 -4.13 -5.75 12.19
N ASP A 160 -3.46 -6.07 11.08
CA ASP A 160 -2.38 -5.22 10.58
C ASP A 160 -2.69 -4.73 9.17
N GLY A 161 -2.64 -3.41 8.95
CA GLY A 161 -2.76 -2.87 7.60
C GLY A 161 -1.65 -3.40 6.69
N ILE A 162 -0.42 -3.30 7.16
CA ILE A 162 0.73 -3.94 6.54
C ILE A 162 1.51 -4.70 7.63
N GLU A 163 1.70 -5.99 7.40
CA GLU A 163 2.43 -6.89 8.29
C GLU A 163 3.78 -7.31 7.66
N ILE A 164 4.87 -7.15 8.40
CA ILE A 164 6.23 -7.54 7.99
C ILE A 164 6.86 -8.36 9.12
N ASN A 165 6.90 -9.68 8.97
CA ASN A 165 7.49 -10.61 9.94
C ASN A 165 8.97 -10.93 9.63
N GLY A 166 9.65 -10.01 8.97
CA GLY A 166 11.00 -10.14 8.42
C GLY A 166 11.01 -9.81 6.93
N GLY A 167 11.99 -9.02 6.48
CA GLY A 167 12.02 -8.54 5.11
C GLY A 167 12.97 -7.37 4.87
N HIS A 168 13.19 -7.06 3.59
CA HIS A 168 14.05 -5.96 3.18
C HIS A 168 13.56 -5.33 1.87
N ASP A 169 14.04 -4.12 1.58
CA ASP A 169 13.69 -3.35 0.37
C ASP A 169 12.18 -3.13 0.21
N ILE A 170 11.53 -2.64 1.26
CA ILE A 170 10.07 -2.41 1.30
C ILE A 170 9.79 -0.91 1.37
N GLN A 171 8.96 -0.43 0.44
CA GLN A 171 8.55 0.98 0.38
C GLN A 171 7.05 1.08 0.63
N ILE A 172 6.65 1.77 1.69
CA ILE A 172 5.28 2.05 2.08
C ILE A 172 5.08 3.57 1.97
N VAL A 173 4.50 4.02 0.87
CA VAL A 173 4.48 5.45 0.52
C VAL A 173 3.08 5.96 0.21
N HIS A 174 2.68 7.03 0.88
CA HIS A 174 1.44 7.77 0.59
C HIS A 174 0.16 6.90 0.61
N ASN A 175 0.12 5.90 1.48
CA ASN A 175 -1.07 5.10 1.73
C ASN A 175 -1.95 5.78 2.81
N LEU A 176 -3.25 5.51 2.77
CA LEU A 176 -4.16 5.72 3.88
C LEU A 176 -4.46 4.36 4.51
N ILE A 177 -4.11 4.20 5.78
CA ILE A 177 -4.35 2.97 6.53
C ILE A 177 -5.11 3.32 7.80
N VAL A 178 -6.29 2.74 7.97
CA VAL A 178 -7.17 2.98 9.12
C VAL A 178 -7.44 1.64 9.78
N ASN A 179 -6.81 1.39 10.93
CA ASN A 179 -7.12 0.25 11.78
C ASN A 179 -8.04 0.71 12.92
N GLU A 180 -9.33 0.51 12.75
CA GLU A 180 -10.37 0.87 13.71
C GLU A 180 -10.39 0.01 14.98
N HIS A 181 -9.54 -1.02 15.06
CA HIS A 181 -9.44 -1.89 16.22
C HIS A 181 -8.42 -1.38 17.23
N ASP A 182 -8.71 -1.66 18.49
CA ASP A 182 -7.90 -1.30 19.67
C ASP A 182 -6.67 -2.23 19.86
N GLN A 183 -6.23 -2.92 18.80
CA GLN A 183 -5.14 -3.89 18.82
C GLN A 183 -4.24 -3.82 17.58
N THR A 184 -3.08 -4.47 17.69
CA THR A 184 -2.04 -4.58 16.65
C THR A 184 -1.68 -3.22 16.06
N SER A 185 -1.72 -2.99 14.74
CA SER A 185 -1.18 -1.74 14.18
C SER A 185 -1.70 -1.35 12.79
N ALA A 186 -1.35 -0.15 12.33
CA ALA A 186 -1.48 0.19 10.91
C ALA A 186 -0.29 -0.38 10.11
N VAL A 187 0.92 -0.36 10.69
CA VAL A 187 2.11 -1.02 10.14
C VAL A 187 2.85 -1.77 11.25
N MET A 188 3.00 -3.08 11.08
CA MET A 188 3.70 -3.98 11.99
C MET A 188 4.99 -4.49 11.36
N MET A 189 6.06 -4.42 12.14
CA MET A 189 7.36 -4.96 11.77
C MET A 189 7.92 -5.79 12.93
N ASN A 190 8.40 -6.98 12.65
CA ASN A 190 9.22 -7.76 13.56
C ASN A 190 10.20 -8.66 12.79
N ASN A 191 11.14 -9.27 13.51
CA ASN A 191 12.18 -10.13 12.93
C ASN A 191 11.94 -11.62 13.18
N GLU A 192 10.68 -12.10 13.17
CA GLU A 192 10.35 -13.51 13.47
C GLU A 192 10.95 -14.47 12.44
N PHE A 193 10.78 -14.20 11.15
CA PHE A 193 11.18 -15.10 10.06
C PHE A 193 12.49 -14.69 9.37
N SER A 194 12.92 -13.44 9.50
CA SER A 194 14.23 -12.95 9.02
C SER A 194 14.55 -11.59 9.63
N GLY A 195 15.73 -11.04 9.31
CA GLY A 195 16.10 -9.68 9.70
C GLY A 195 15.24 -8.61 9.03
N LEU A 196 15.43 -7.35 9.46
CA LEU A 196 14.77 -6.18 8.88
C LEU A 196 15.81 -5.17 8.40
N SER A 197 15.71 -4.70 7.16
CA SER A 197 16.59 -3.66 6.63
C SER A 197 15.99 -2.93 5.42
N ASN A 198 16.39 -1.69 5.19
CA ASN A 198 15.97 -0.86 4.05
C ASN A 198 14.44 -0.81 3.86
N ILE A 199 13.74 -0.34 4.90
CA ILE A 199 12.28 -0.19 4.92
C ILE A 199 11.95 1.29 5.04
N SER A 200 11.12 1.81 4.14
CA SER A 200 10.64 3.19 4.21
C SER A 200 9.13 3.26 4.41
N ILE A 201 8.70 4.05 5.39
CA ILE A 201 7.31 4.37 5.71
C ILE A 201 7.19 5.89 5.58
N GLU A 202 6.78 6.36 4.41
CA GLU A 202 6.89 7.78 4.05
C GLU A 202 5.58 8.40 3.58
N ASN A 203 5.25 9.57 4.13
CA ASN A 203 4.13 10.41 3.72
C ASN A 203 2.76 9.70 3.74
N ASN A 204 2.58 8.71 4.61
CA ASN A 204 1.32 7.99 4.78
C ASN A 204 0.41 8.71 5.79
N ARG A 205 -0.88 8.41 5.75
CA ARG A 205 -1.80 8.64 6.86
C ARG A 205 -2.13 7.33 7.52
N LEU A 206 -1.68 7.17 8.75
CA LEU A 206 -1.78 5.95 9.53
C LEU A 206 -2.63 6.23 10.76
N VAL A 207 -3.73 5.51 10.90
CA VAL A 207 -4.72 5.76 11.95
C VAL A 207 -5.01 4.48 12.71
N GLY A 208 -5.04 4.61 14.04
CA GLY A 208 -5.58 3.58 14.92
C GLY A 208 -4.58 2.46 15.25
N GLY A 209 -5.13 1.27 15.53
CA GLY A 209 -4.41 0.13 16.08
C GLY A 209 -4.14 0.24 17.58
N GLY A 210 -3.51 -0.79 18.11
CA GLY A 210 -2.97 -0.77 19.47
C GLY A 210 -1.82 0.24 19.59
N TYR A 211 -0.80 0.05 18.75
CA TYR A 211 0.17 1.08 18.41
C TYR A 211 0.11 1.32 16.92
N THR A 212 0.05 2.57 16.46
CA THR A 212 -0.14 2.83 15.02
C THR A 212 1.01 2.28 14.19
N ILE A 213 2.26 2.42 14.66
CA ILE A 213 3.42 1.72 14.10
C ILE A 213 4.08 0.88 15.20
N TYR A 214 4.35 -0.38 14.90
CA TYR A 214 4.97 -1.33 15.81
C TYR A 214 6.26 -1.91 15.19
N LEU A 215 7.37 -1.89 15.93
CA LEU A 215 8.64 -2.54 15.56
C LEU A 215 9.17 -3.34 16.75
N ASP A 216 9.30 -4.65 16.59
CA ASP A 216 9.86 -5.55 17.63
C ASP A 216 11.01 -6.39 17.09
N GLY A 217 12.24 -5.99 17.44
CA GLY A 217 13.46 -6.69 17.03
C GLY A 217 13.84 -7.90 17.90
N ARG A 218 12.98 -8.32 18.85
CA ARG A 218 13.33 -9.34 19.85
C ARG A 218 12.85 -10.76 19.51
N LYS A 219 12.36 -11.01 18.30
CA LYS A 219 11.81 -12.32 17.89
C LYS A 219 12.88 -13.37 17.57
N GLY A 220 14.08 -12.92 17.20
CA GLY A 220 15.26 -13.78 17.11
C GLY A 220 15.49 -14.47 15.76
N GLY A 221 14.72 -14.16 14.71
CA GLY A 221 14.90 -14.69 13.36
C GLY A 221 16.00 -14.01 12.53
N GLY A 222 16.47 -12.83 12.93
CA GLY A 222 17.59 -12.14 12.26
C GLY A 222 17.89 -10.76 12.85
N ALA A 223 18.97 -10.13 12.38
CA ALA A 223 19.34 -8.78 12.83
C ALA A 223 18.37 -7.72 12.29
N VAL A 224 18.09 -6.70 13.11
CA VAL A 224 17.37 -5.49 12.68
C VAL A 224 18.40 -4.40 12.44
N ASP A 225 18.53 -3.96 11.19
CA ASP A 225 19.28 -2.76 10.81
C ASP A 225 18.35 -1.54 10.90
N ASP A 226 18.09 -1.12 12.13
CA ASP A 226 17.16 -0.02 12.43
C ASP A 226 17.57 1.31 11.78
N ALA A 227 18.87 1.55 11.58
CA ALA A 227 19.39 2.73 10.89
C ALA A 227 18.93 2.84 9.43
N SER A 228 18.55 1.74 8.78
CA SER A 228 17.97 1.74 7.42
C SER A 228 16.44 1.69 7.40
N ILE A 229 15.78 1.67 8.57
CA ILE A 229 14.32 1.80 8.70
C ILE A 229 13.97 3.27 8.89
N ARG A 230 13.17 3.82 7.96
CA ARG A 230 12.85 5.25 7.88
C ARG A 230 11.35 5.47 8.00
N ILE A 231 10.93 6.26 8.97
CA ILE A 231 9.54 6.65 9.22
C ILE A 231 9.45 8.17 9.10
N ILE A 232 9.05 8.67 7.92
CA ILE A 232 9.24 10.08 7.57
C ILE A 232 7.97 10.74 7.04
N GLY A 233 7.65 11.93 7.56
CA GLY A 233 6.63 12.80 6.96
C GLY A 233 5.19 12.27 7.04
N ASN A 234 4.91 11.29 7.90
CA ASN A 234 3.59 10.67 8.01
C ASN A 234 2.64 11.49 8.90
N GLU A 235 1.34 11.41 8.64
CA GLU A 235 0.27 11.79 9.57
C GLU A 235 -0.13 10.56 10.40
N ILE A 236 0.18 10.57 11.71
CA ILE A 236 0.02 9.37 12.56
C ILE A 236 -0.84 9.73 13.76
N GLY A 237 -1.82 8.89 14.10
CA GLY A 237 -2.62 9.09 15.32
C GLY A 237 -3.64 8.02 15.59
N GLY A 238 -4.33 8.11 16.72
CA GLY A 238 -5.44 7.23 17.08
C GLY A 238 -5.04 5.87 17.64
N GLY A 239 -3.74 5.57 17.76
CA GLY A 239 -3.29 4.33 18.40
C GLY A 239 -3.65 4.30 19.88
N ARG A 240 -4.31 3.22 20.34
CA ARG A 240 -4.85 3.08 21.70
C ARG A 240 -3.81 3.28 22.80
N TRP A 241 -2.61 2.73 22.62
CA TRP A 241 -1.50 2.82 23.57
C TRP A 241 -0.43 3.84 23.14
N GLY A 242 -0.54 4.35 21.92
CA GLY A 242 0.32 5.40 21.37
C GLY A 242 0.57 5.23 19.87
N ASN A 243 1.26 6.22 19.29
CA ASN A 243 1.53 6.21 17.85
C ASN A 243 2.66 5.26 17.45
N PHE A 244 3.56 4.93 18.39
CA PHE A 244 4.74 4.11 18.14
C PHE A 244 5.02 3.16 19.30
N ALA A 245 5.46 1.94 18.99
CA ALA A 245 6.16 1.07 19.91
C ALA A 245 7.40 0.48 19.22
N PHE A 246 8.59 0.84 19.71
CA PHE A 246 9.86 0.33 19.19
C PHE A 246 10.58 -0.41 20.32
N TYR A 247 10.85 -1.71 20.11
CA TYR A 247 11.54 -2.55 21.08
C TYR A 247 12.93 -2.91 20.57
N ASP A 248 13.95 -2.53 21.33
CA ASP A 248 15.38 -2.73 21.00
C ASP A 248 15.76 -2.23 19.60
N SER A 249 15.11 -1.16 19.14
CA SER A 249 15.36 -0.55 17.84
C SER A 249 15.15 0.96 17.90
N GLN A 250 15.96 1.69 17.14
CA GLN A 250 15.92 3.14 16.99
C GLN A 250 15.87 3.51 15.50
N PRO A 251 14.72 3.32 14.84
CA PRO A 251 14.57 3.71 13.44
C PRO A 251 14.71 5.23 13.26
N VAL A 252 14.99 5.67 12.04
CA VAL A 252 15.04 7.08 11.69
C VAL A 252 13.60 7.63 11.65
N VAL A 253 13.25 8.50 12.60
CA VAL A 253 11.89 9.06 12.75
C VAL A 253 11.95 10.57 12.61
N GLU A 254 11.45 11.11 11.50
CA GLU A 254 11.61 12.54 11.16
C GLU A 254 10.35 13.13 10.51
N GLY A 255 10.02 14.38 10.82
CA GLY A 255 8.96 15.13 10.13
C GLY A 255 7.53 14.59 10.26
N ASN A 256 7.27 13.59 11.12
CA ASN A 256 5.93 13.02 11.30
C ASN A 256 5.02 13.97 12.10
N ASN A 257 3.78 14.16 11.65
CA ASN A 257 2.72 14.84 12.38
C ASN A 257 1.95 13.84 13.24
N ALA A 258 2.48 13.57 14.43
CA ALA A 258 1.87 12.68 15.41
C ALA A 258 0.80 13.43 16.23
N ARG A 259 -0.48 13.17 15.98
CA ARG A 259 -1.57 13.65 16.83
C ARG A 259 -1.92 12.56 17.85
N LYS A 260 -2.11 12.97 19.11
CA LYS A 260 -2.61 12.11 20.18
C LYS A 260 -4.11 11.92 20.04
#